data_AF-A0AA97LG78-F1
#
_entry.id   AF-A0AA97LG78-F1
#
_cell.length_a   1.000
_cell.length_b   1.000
_cell.length_c   1.000
_cell.angle_alpha   90.00
_cell.angle_beta   90.00
_cell.angle_gamma   90.00
#
_symmetry.space_group_name_H-M   'P 1'
#
loop_
_entity.id
_entity.type
_entity.pdbx_description
1 polymer ?
#
loop_
_entity_poly.entity_id
_entity_poly.type
_entity_poly.pdbx_seq_one_letter_code
_entity_poly.pdbx_strand_id
1 'polypeptide(L)'
;MKQENIFLFVPNLIGTRFGAMLDMLTDRCATMCLLVNLAMLYPESALLFQLSMSLDVASHWLHLHSTVVKGGESHKSIDLSGNWILRIYYNSRTVLFIMCAGNELFYCMLYLLCFGEGPEILPGHMGLYRLILWVSTPIAITKSLISLVHLISASCNMAALDAAERSKRK
;
A
#
# COMPACT_ATOMS: atom_id res chain seq x y z
N MET A 1 -9.04 25.92 -3.54
CA MET A 1 -8.46 24.75 -4.23
C MET A 1 -9.10 23.52 -3.64
N LYS A 2 -9.90 22.81 -4.43
CA LYS A 2 -10.67 21.65 -4.00
C LYS A 2 -9.67 20.54 -3.64
N GLN A 3 -9.54 20.21 -2.36
CA GLN A 3 -8.84 18.99 -1.93
C GLN A 3 -9.72 17.82 -2.37
N GLU A 4 -9.55 17.43 -3.63
CA GLU A 4 -10.12 16.19 -4.13
C GLU A 4 -9.38 15.07 -3.40
N ASN A 5 -10.09 14.43 -2.48
CA ASN A 5 -9.65 13.26 -1.75
C ASN A 5 -8.99 12.30 -2.75
N ILE A 6 -7.74 11.95 -2.50
CA ILE A 6 -6.90 11.23 -3.45
C ILE A 6 -7.41 9.80 -3.73
N PHE A 7 -8.23 9.25 -2.83
CA PHE A 7 -9.00 8.02 -3.06
C PHE A 7 -10.19 8.20 -4.03
N LEU A 8 -10.64 9.44 -4.22
CA LEU A 8 -11.62 9.86 -5.25
C LEU A 8 -10.97 10.14 -6.62
N PHE A 9 -9.65 10.00 -6.78
CA PHE A 9 -9.00 10.19 -8.09
C PHE A 9 -8.92 8.93 -8.95
N VAL A 10 -9.17 7.73 -8.40
CA VAL A 10 -9.45 6.51 -9.19
C VAL A 10 -10.89 6.46 -9.74
N PRO A 11 -11.97 6.86 -9.01
CA PRO A 11 -13.34 6.67 -9.49
C PRO A 11 -13.82 7.55 -10.64
N ASN A 12 -13.05 8.54 -11.12
CA ASN A 12 -13.53 9.45 -12.19
C ASN A 12 -13.16 9.03 -13.62
N LEU A 13 -12.64 7.82 -13.82
CA LEU A 13 -12.24 7.35 -15.17
C LEU A 13 -12.88 6.02 -15.59
N ILE A 14 -14.20 5.83 -15.38
CA ILE A 14 -15.08 4.72 -15.92
C ILE A 14 -15.60 3.68 -14.88
N GLY A 15 -15.51 3.91 -13.56
CA GLY A 15 -15.90 2.92 -12.53
C GLY A 15 -16.97 3.37 -11.52
N THR A 16 -17.68 2.42 -10.89
CA THR A 16 -18.52 2.70 -9.71
C THR A 16 -17.67 2.81 -8.44
N ARG A 17 -18.14 3.56 -7.43
CA ARG A 17 -17.46 3.63 -6.12
C ARG A 17 -17.29 2.24 -5.48
N PHE A 18 -18.29 1.40 -5.66
CA PHE A 18 -18.25 0.01 -5.22
C PHE A 18 -17.15 -0.77 -5.94
N GLY A 19 -17.06 -0.66 -7.27
CA GLY A 19 -16.01 -1.32 -8.06
C GLY A 19 -14.61 -0.92 -7.62
N ALA A 20 -14.36 0.37 -7.40
CA ALA A 20 -13.06 0.85 -6.92
C ALA A 20 -12.70 0.36 -5.51
N MET A 21 -13.70 0.29 -4.60
CA MET A 21 -13.49 -0.27 -3.27
C MET A 21 -13.27 -1.79 -3.31
N LEU A 22 -14.01 -2.49 -4.18
CA LEU A 22 -13.88 -3.92 -4.39
C LEU A 22 -12.50 -4.27 -4.93
N ASP A 23 -12.04 -3.55 -5.96
CA ASP A 23 -10.71 -3.68 -6.56
C ASP A 23 -9.59 -3.55 -5.53
N MET A 24 -9.63 -2.47 -4.73
CA MET A 24 -8.67 -2.29 -3.63
C MET A 24 -8.70 -3.45 -2.64
N LEU A 25 -9.89 -3.91 -2.24
CA LEU A 25 -10.04 -5.00 -1.26
C LEU A 25 -9.53 -6.32 -1.83
N THR A 26 -9.86 -6.63 -3.08
CA THR A 26 -9.41 -7.87 -3.74
C THR A 26 -7.90 -7.92 -3.91
N ASP A 27 -7.27 -6.79 -4.24
CA ASP A 27 -5.81 -6.67 -4.28
C ASP A 27 -5.19 -7.07 -2.94
N ARG A 28 -5.70 -6.51 -1.83
CA ARG A 28 -5.17 -6.83 -0.49
C ARG A 28 -5.35 -8.29 -0.14
N CYS A 29 -6.54 -8.83 -0.38
CA CYS A 29 -6.82 -10.24 -0.12
C CYS A 29 -5.89 -11.16 -0.93
N ALA A 30 -5.60 -10.83 -2.18
CA ALA A 30 -4.67 -11.59 -3.02
C ALA A 30 -3.24 -11.55 -2.45
N THR A 31 -2.72 -10.37 -2.12
CA THR A 31 -1.38 -10.22 -1.52
C THR A 31 -1.29 -10.95 -0.18
N MET A 32 -2.33 -10.89 0.66
CA MET A 32 -2.39 -11.61 1.93
C MET A 32 -2.27 -13.12 1.73
N CYS A 33 -3.06 -13.69 0.80
CA CYS A 33 -3.00 -15.11 0.49
C CYS A 33 -1.59 -15.54 0.02
N LEU A 34 -0.93 -14.72 -0.81
CA LEU A 34 0.43 -14.97 -1.27
C LEU A 34 1.44 -14.93 -0.10
N LEU A 35 1.35 -13.92 0.76
CA LEU A 35 2.21 -13.74 1.94
C LEU A 35 2.06 -14.89 2.95
N VAL A 36 0.84 -15.40 3.17
CA VAL A 36 0.62 -16.59 4.01
C VAL A 36 1.34 -17.81 3.43
N ASN A 37 1.24 -18.02 2.11
CA ASN A 37 1.96 -19.12 1.45
C ASN A 37 3.48 -18.95 1.58
N LEU A 38 4.00 -17.74 1.40
CA LEU A 38 5.42 -17.44 1.61
C LEU A 38 5.87 -17.68 3.05
N ALA A 39 5.05 -17.33 4.05
CA ALA A 39 5.34 -17.59 5.44
C ALA A 39 5.39 -19.10 5.76
N MET A 40 4.60 -19.92 5.06
CA MET A 40 4.68 -21.38 5.16
C MET A 40 5.93 -21.95 4.49
N LEU A 41 6.36 -21.39 3.36
CA LEU A 41 7.56 -21.84 2.64
C LEU A 41 8.87 -21.37 3.29
N TYR A 42 8.87 -20.17 3.88
CA TYR A 42 10.02 -19.55 4.53
C TYR A 42 9.70 -19.19 5.99
N PRO A 43 9.60 -20.19 6.89
CA PRO A 43 9.17 -19.98 8.28
C PRO A 43 10.09 -19.05 9.06
N GLU A 44 11.39 -19.04 8.77
CA GLU A 44 12.39 -18.14 9.39
C GLU A 44 12.05 -16.64 9.17
N SER A 45 11.41 -16.33 8.03
CA SER A 45 10.99 -14.97 7.66
C SER A 45 9.49 -14.71 7.84
N ALA A 46 8.75 -15.65 8.44
CA ALA A 46 7.29 -15.56 8.60
C ALA A 46 6.87 -14.26 9.32
N LEU A 47 7.62 -13.84 10.33
CA LEU A 47 7.35 -12.60 11.06
C LEU A 47 7.44 -11.36 10.15
N LEU A 48 8.37 -11.32 9.20
CA LEU A 48 8.49 -10.19 8.27
C LEU A 48 7.29 -10.13 7.32
N PHE A 49 6.81 -11.28 6.84
CA PHE A 49 5.61 -11.34 6.00
C PHE A 49 4.36 -10.93 6.78
N GLN A 50 4.23 -11.36 8.04
CA GLN A 50 3.13 -10.96 8.92
C GLN A 50 3.16 -9.45 9.20
N LEU A 51 4.34 -8.87 9.45
CA LEU A 51 4.49 -7.42 9.65
C LEU A 51 4.14 -6.64 8.38
N SER A 52 4.63 -7.08 7.22
CA SER A 52 4.31 -6.43 5.94
C SER A 52 2.81 -6.46 5.66
N MET A 53 2.17 -7.62 5.86
CA MET A 53 0.74 -7.81 5.72
C MET A 53 -0.06 -6.89 6.65
N SER A 54 0.31 -6.86 7.94
CA SER A 54 -0.37 -6.05 8.95
C SER A 54 -0.24 -4.56 8.64
N LEU A 55 0.94 -4.14 8.20
CA LEU A 55 1.22 -2.76 7.82
C LEU A 55 0.39 -2.31 6.63
N ASP A 56 0.30 -3.14 5.58
CA ASP A 56 -0.46 -2.81 4.38
C ASP A 56 -1.97 -2.70 4.68
N VAL A 57 -2.54 -3.66 5.42
CA VAL A 57 -3.95 -3.63 5.82
C VAL A 57 -4.24 -2.43 6.74
N ALA A 58 -3.44 -2.22 7.79
CA ALA A 58 -3.68 -1.15 8.76
C ALA A 58 -3.58 0.24 8.12
N SER A 59 -2.57 0.46 7.27
CA SER A 59 -2.35 1.75 6.59
C SER A 59 -3.52 2.11 5.67
N HIS A 60 -4.01 1.16 4.87
CA HIS A 60 -5.14 1.39 3.96
C HIS A 60 -6.46 1.54 4.72
N TRP A 61 -6.68 0.74 5.77
CA TRP A 61 -7.90 0.82 6.57
C TRP A 61 -8.03 2.16 7.27
N LEU A 62 -6.98 2.62 7.95
CA LEU A 62 -6.99 3.91 8.63
C LEU A 62 -7.07 5.08 7.64
N HIS A 63 -6.44 4.98 6.48
CA HIS A 63 -6.57 6.02 5.46
C HIS A 63 -7.99 6.11 4.89
N LEU A 64 -8.59 4.96 4.55
CA LEU A 64 -9.97 4.88 4.07
C LEU A 64 -10.92 5.47 5.13
N HIS A 65 -10.79 5.03 6.37
CA HIS A 65 -11.60 5.52 7.48
C HIS A 65 -11.45 7.03 7.68
N SER A 66 -10.21 7.54 7.69
CA SER A 66 -9.94 8.97 7.81
C SER A 66 -10.57 9.79 6.68
N THR A 67 -10.60 9.24 5.46
CA THR A 67 -11.20 9.89 4.29
C THR A 67 -12.73 9.91 4.38
N VAL A 68 -13.34 8.81 4.85
CA VAL A 68 -14.79 8.72 5.06
C VAL A 68 -15.26 9.70 6.13
N VAL A 69 -14.57 9.75 7.28
CA VAL A 69 -14.88 10.68 8.38
C VAL A 69 -14.71 12.13 7.93
N LYS A 70 -13.59 12.47 7.26
CA LYS A 70 -13.36 13.81 6.71
C LYS A 70 -14.38 14.21 5.64
N GLY A 71 -14.79 13.26 4.78
CA GLY A 71 -15.80 13.48 3.75
C GLY A 71 -17.21 13.77 4.30
N GLY A 72 -17.49 13.39 5.56
CA GLY A 72 -18.70 13.76 6.28
C GLY A 72 -18.69 15.19 6.83
N GLU A 73 -17.54 15.75 7.20
CA GLU A 73 -17.38 17.12 7.71
C GLU A 73 -16.83 18.06 6.61
N SER A 74 -17.66 18.43 5.64
CA SER A 74 -17.27 19.26 4.46
C SER A 74 -16.76 20.70 4.77
N HIS A 75 -16.61 21.11 6.04
CA HIS A 75 -16.38 22.53 6.41
C HIS A 75 -15.24 22.82 7.40
N LYS A 76 -14.48 21.83 7.88
CA LYS A 76 -13.24 22.08 8.66
C LYS A 76 -12.10 21.26 8.08
N SER A 77 -11.49 21.80 7.02
CA SER A 77 -10.25 21.28 6.44
C SER A 77 -9.11 21.40 7.45
N ILE A 78 -9.02 20.42 8.35
CA ILE A 78 -7.78 20.14 9.08
C ILE A 78 -6.85 19.49 8.05
N ASP A 79 -6.17 20.35 7.28
CA ASP A 79 -5.10 19.96 6.38
C ASP A 79 -3.83 19.75 7.20
N LEU A 80 -3.75 18.62 7.89
CA LEU A 80 -2.52 18.14 8.53
C LEU A 80 -1.77 17.11 7.68
N SER A 81 -2.05 17.02 6.37
CA SER A 81 -1.34 16.10 5.49
C SER A 81 -0.78 16.80 4.26
N GLY A 82 0.50 17.12 4.32
CA GLY A 82 1.23 17.55 3.14
C GLY A 82 2.67 17.09 3.12
N ASN A 83 3.01 15.92 3.68
CA ASN A 83 4.38 15.42 3.49
C ASN A 83 4.62 15.30 1.98
N TRP A 84 5.63 16.01 1.46
CA TRP A 84 5.79 16.20 0.01
C TRP A 84 5.87 14.86 -0.75
N ILE A 85 6.43 13.84 -0.09
CA ILE A 85 6.54 12.45 -0.56
C ILE A 85 5.16 11.85 -0.86
N LEU A 86 4.18 12.00 0.04
CA LEU A 86 2.83 11.48 -0.16
C LEU A 86 2.16 12.18 -1.34
N ARG A 87 2.39 13.49 -1.49
CA ARG A 87 1.82 14.26 -2.59
C ARG A 87 2.36 13.80 -3.93
N ILE A 88 3.66 13.50 -4.05
CA ILE A 88 4.25 12.95 -5.27
C ILE A 88 3.78 11.52 -5.54
N TYR A 89 3.73 10.69 -4.50
CA TYR A 89 3.30 9.31 -4.60
C TYR A 89 1.88 9.19 -5.18
N TYR A 90 0.97 10.09 -4.78
CA TYR A 90 -0.41 10.10 -5.25
C TYR A 90 -0.69 10.99 -6.46
N ASN A 91 0.23 11.87 -6.87
CA ASN A 91 0.06 12.73 -8.05
C ASN A 91 0.21 11.94 -9.37
N SER A 92 1.00 10.87 -9.37
CA SER A 92 1.21 10.04 -10.56
C SER A 92 0.60 8.65 -10.43
N ARG A 93 -0.47 8.38 -11.20
CA ARG A 93 -1.06 7.03 -11.33
C ARG A 93 -0.03 5.99 -11.76
N THR A 94 0.92 6.39 -12.61
CA THR A 94 2.00 5.52 -13.09
C THR A 94 2.93 5.10 -11.94
N VAL A 95 3.25 6.01 -11.02
CA VAL A 95 4.09 5.69 -9.85
C VAL A 95 3.37 4.74 -8.91
N LEU A 96 2.08 4.96 -8.65
CA LEU A 96 1.27 4.06 -7.82
C LEU A 96 1.20 2.65 -8.41
N PHE A 97 0.97 2.56 -9.72
CA PHE A 97 0.92 1.28 -10.42
C PHE A 97 2.28 0.55 -10.38
N ILE A 98 3.39 1.25 -10.67
CA ILE A 98 4.74 0.65 -10.62
C ILE A 98 5.07 0.15 -9.21
N MET A 99 4.71 0.91 -8.18
CA MET A 99 4.97 0.52 -6.78
C MET A 99 4.14 -0.69 -6.37
N CYS A 100 2.87 -0.76 -6.77
CA CYS A 100 2.02 -1.92 -6.51
C CYS A 100 2.50 -3.15 -7.28
N ALA A 101 2.67 -3.02 -8.60
CA ALA A 101 3.12 -4.09 -9.47
C ALA A 101 4.52 -4.60 -9.08
N GLY A 102 5.45 -3.72 -8.73
CA GLY A 102 6.79 -4.10 -8.28
C GLY A 102 6.77 -4.85 -6.94
N ASN A 103 5.89 -4.48 -6.02
CA ASN A 103 5.72 -5.20 -4.76
C ASN A 103 5.09 -6.59 -4.94
N GLU A 104 4.03 -6.69 -5.75
CA GLU A 104 3.46 -8.00 -6.10
C GLU A 104 4.49 -8.87 -6.82
N LEU A 105 5.25 -8.28 -7.73
CA LEU A 105 6.32 -8.97 -8.45
C LEU A 105 7.41 -9.49 -7.50
N PHE A 106 7.77 -8.73 -6.46
CA PHE A 106 8.72 -9.17 -5.44
C PHE A 106 8.24 -10.44 -4.72
N TYR A 107 6.99 -10.45 -4.23
CA TYR A 107 6.43 -11.62 -3.55
C TYR A 107 6.24 -12.81 -4.49
N CYS A 108 5.82 -12.57 -5.74
CA CYS A 108 5.73 -13.60 -6.77
C CYS A 108 7.11 -14.22 -7.07
N MET A 109 8.17 -13.41 -7.19
CA MET A 109 9.52 -13.94 -7.44
C MET A 109 10.05 -14.73 -6.24
N LEU A 110 9.81 -14.27 -5.00
CA LEU A 110 10.13 -15.06 -3.80
C LEU A 110 9.45 -16.43 -3.83
N TYR A 111 8.18 -16.47 -4.24
CA TYR A 111 7.43 -17.71 -4.33
C TYR A 111 8.03 -18.64 -5.40
N LEU A 112 8.32 -18.12 -6.59
CA LEU A 112 8.90 -18.91 -7.68
C LEU A 112 10.32 -19.41 -7.38
N LEU A 113 11.13 -18.64 -6.65
CA LEU A 113 12.48 -19.04 -6.24
C LEU A 113 12.50 -20.27 -5.33
N CYS A 114 11.39 -20.59 -4.66
CA CYS A 114 11.25 -21.83 -3.91
C CYS A 114 11.26 -23.07 -4.83
N PHE A 115 10.87 -22.92 -6.09
CA PHE A 115 10.74 -24.01 -7.06
C PHE A 115 11.88 -24.06 -8.09
N GLY A 116 12.65 -22.98 -8.24
CA GLY A 116 13.83 -22.93 -9.10
C GLY A 116 14.27 -21.51 -9.42
N GLU A 117 15.46 -21.33 -9.99
CA GLU A 117 16.00 -19.99 -10.28
C GLU A 117 15.49 -19.36 -11.59
N GLY A 118 14.71 -20.12 -12.37
CA GLY A 118 14.20 -19.72 -13.68
C GLY A 118 15.23 -19.87 -14.80
N PRO A 119 14.91 -19.41 -16.02
CA PRO A 119 15.82 -19.46 -17.16
C PRO A 119 17.14 -18.74 -16.86
N GLU A 120 18.26 -19.35 -17.23
CA GLU A 120 19.58 -18.75 -17.10
C GLU A 120 19.73 -17.62 -18.14
N ILE A 121 19.93 -16.39 -17.68
CA ILE A 121 20.15 -15.24 -18.57
C ILE A 121 21.64 -15.10 -18.91
N LEU A 122 22.51 -15.47 -17.97
CA LEU A 122 23.97 -15.49 -18.10
C LEU A 122 24.47 -16.89 -17.73
N PRO A 123 25.25 -17.56 -18.59
CA PRO A 123 25.80 -18.89 -18.29
C PRO A 123 26.56 -18.85 -16.96
N GLY A 124 25.99 -19.51 -15.93
CA GLY A 124 26.64 -19.72 -14.64
C GLY A 124 26.60 -18.60 -13.60
N HIS A 125 25.86 -17.49 -13.76
CA HIS A 125 25.93 -16.37 -12.79
C HIS A 125 24.60 -15.93 -12.15
N MET A 126 23.44 -15.99 -12.83
CA MET A 126 22.17 -15.58 -12.21
C MET A 126 20.93 -16.10 -12.97
N GLY A 127 20.00 -16.76 -12.27
CA GLY A 127 18.68 -17.08 -12.80
C GLY A 127 17.77 -15.85 -12.90
N LEU A 128 16.87 -15.85 -13.90
CA LEU A 128 15.95 -14.73 -14.18
C LEU A 128 15.11 -14.30 -12.98
N TYR A 129 14.61 -15.24 -12.18
CA TYR A 129 13.76 -14.91 -11.04
C TYR A 129 14.53 -14.16 -9.96
N ARG A 130 15.80 -14.53 -9.75
CA ARG A 130 16.68 -13.84 -8.81
C ARG A 130 17.02 -12.43 -9.28
N LEU A 131 17.25 -12.24 -10.58
CA LEU A 131 17.47 -10.90 -11.14
C LEU A 131 16.26 -9.99 -10.94
N ILE A 132 15.06 -10.48 -11.29
CA ILE A 132 13.82 -9.71 -11.13
C ILE A 132 13.57 -9.40 -9.65
N LEU A 133 13.85 -10.35 -8.76
CA LEU A 133 13.77 -10.13 -7.30
C LEU A 133 14.68 -8.99 -6.85
N TRP A 134 15.94 -8.96 -7.29
CA TRP A 134 16.86 -7.87 -6.91
C TRP A 134 16.38 -6.50 -7.37
N VAL A 135 15.78 -6.42 -8.56
CA VAL A 135 15.21 -5.17 -9.09
C VAL A 135 13.93 -4.76 -8.35
N SER A 136 13.09 -5.72 -7.97
CA SER A 136 11.82 -5.43 -7.28
C SER A 136 11.97 -5.20 -5.77
N THR A 137 13.04 -5.71 -5.15
CA THR A 137 13.36 -5.51 -3.72
C THR A 137 13.37 -4.04 -3.29
N PRO A 138 14.09 -3.11 -3.94
CA PRO A 138 14.07 -1.70 -3.55
C PRO A 138 12.69 -1.07 -3.70
N ILE A 139 11.88 -1.54 -4.67
CA ILE A 139 10.50 -1.07 -4.86
C ILE A 139 9.62 -1.53 -3.70
N ALA A 140 9.72 -2.81 -3.31
CA ALA A 140 8.97 -3.36 -2.18
C ALA A 140 9.33 -2.65 -0.86
N ILE A 141 10.62 -2.43 -0.58
CA ILE A 141 11.07 -1.68 0.61
C ILE A 141 10.51 -0.25 0.59
N THR A 142 10.64 0.44 -0.55
CA THR A 142 10.14 1.81 -0.69
C THR A 142 8.63 1.87 -0.45
N LYS A 143 7.86 0.93 -1.02
CA LYS A 143 6.42 0.82 -0.79
C LYS A 143 6.11 0.60 0.69
N SER A 144 6.78 -0.35 1.36
CA SER A 144 6.56 -0.61 2.79
C SER A 144 6.84 0.62 3.65
N LEU A 145 7.92 1.37 3.37
CA LEU A 145 8.23 2.62 4.07
C LEU A 145 7.15 3.69 3.84
N ILE A 146 6.65 3.81 2.60
CA ILE A 146 5.56 4.74 2.30
C ILE A 146 4.29 4.33 3.05
N SER A 147 3.93 3.04 3.09
CA SER A 147 2.79 2.53 3.86
C SER A 147 2.93 2.84 5.35
N LEU A 148 4.14 2.80 5.91
CA LEU A 148 4.39 3.19 7.31
C LEU A 148 4.16 4.69 7.54
N VAL A 149 4.73 5.54 6.69
CA VAL A 149 4.49 6.99 6.76
C VAL A 149 3.00 7.30 6.62
N HIS A 150 2.33 6.56 5.74
CA HIS A 150 0.90 6.68 5.50
C HIS A 150 0.07 6.31 6.74
N LEU A 151 0.41 5.19 7.39
CA LEU A 151 -0.21 4.76 8.64
C LEU A 151 -0.07 5.80 9.75
N ILE A 152 1.15 6.32 9.94
CA ILE A 152 1.42 7.34 10.97
C ILE A 152 0.62 8.62 10.68
N SER A 153 0.66 9.10 9.43
CA SER A 153 -0.06 10.31 9.04
C SER A 153 -1.57 10.16 9.21
N ALA A 154 -2.15 9.02 8.80
CA ALA A 154 -3.56 8.72 8.98
C ALA A 154 -3.95 8.65 10.47
N SER A 155 -3.09 8.04 11.31
CA SER A 155 -3.32 7.93 12.76
C SER A 155 -3.33 9.31 13.44
N CYS A 156 -2.35 10.16 13.13
CA CYS A 156 -2.29 11.53 13.66
C CYS A 156 -3.52 12.36 13.23
N ASN A 157 -3.95 12.21 11.97
CA ASN A 157 -5.14 12.87 11.47
C ASN A 157 -6.41 12.43 12.22
N MET A 158 -6.58 11.13 12.45
CA MET A 158 -7.71 10.60 13.23
C MET A 158 -7.71 11.12 14.66
N ALA A 159 -6.56 11.10 15.34
CA ALA A 159 -6.44 11.62 16.70
C ALA A 159 -6.77 13.12 16.79
N ALA A 160 -6.37 13.91 15.77
CA ALA A 160 -6.70 15.33 15.69
C ALA A 160 -8.20 15.58 15.48
N LEU A 161 -8.87 14.75 14.66
CA LEU A 161 -10.32 14.80 14.47
C LEU A 161 -11.06 14.49 15.78
N ASP A 162 -10.67 13.41 16.47
CA ASP A 162 -11.26 13.05 17.76
C ASP A 162 -11.10 14.17 18.81
N ALA A 163 -9.94 14.81 18.86
CA ALA A 163 -9.70 15.95 19.76
C ALA A 163 -10.60 17.15 19.40
N ALA A 164 -10.76 17.45 18.11
CA ALA A 164 -11.61 18.53 17.64
C ALA A 164 -13.10 18.26 17.92
N GLU A 165 -13.59 17.04 17.71
CA GLU A 165 -14.97 16.67 18.06
C GLU A 165 -15.24 16.80 19.56
N ARG A 166 -14.30 16.36 20.41
CA ARG A 166 -14.42 16.50 21.87
C ARG A 166 -14.49 17.95 22.32
N SER A 167 -13.76 18.86 21.67
CA SER A 167 -13.83 20.29 21.99
C SER A 167 -15.17 20.93 21.64
N LYS A 168 -15.88 20.45 20.61
CA LYS A 168 -17.21 20.96 20.22
C LYS A 168 -18.32 20.51 21.17
N ARG A 169 -18.08 19.46 21.97
CA ARG A 169 -19.05 18.90 22.93
C ARG A 169 -18.95 19.51 24.33
N LYS A 170 -17.94 20.36 24.57
CA LYS A 170 -17.82 21.18 25.79
C LYS A 170 -18.44 22.54 25.54
#